data_AF-L1KWT0-F1
#
_entry.id   AF-L1KWT0-F1
#
_cell.length_a   1.000
_cell.length_b   1.000
_cell.length_c   1.000
_cell.angle_alpha   90.00
_cell.angle_beta   90.00
_cell.angle_gamma   90.00
#
_symmetry.space_group_name_H-M   'P 1'
#
loop_
_entity.id
_entity.type
_entity.pdbx_description
1 polymer ?
#
loop_
_entity_poly.entity_id
_entity_poly.type
_entity_poly.pdbx_seq_one_letter_code
_entity_poly.pdbx_strand_id
1 'polypeptide(L)'
;MCLHHGEYEVVIEPANGGYLDLATLYRNLVKELAITGAVGTLYVMVKGSDWMPGCILVDGALQAVGLTRGQLPARLFCPQVVTDTGAKLSKSLIREGRAALPDGAAPWMLDTREWPGSLAESVDRLLGLTDVLLAGPRHFFRSYSAGELGRLMTAATARSVPAP
;
A
#
# COMPACT_ATOMS: atom_id res chain seq x y z
N MET A 1 25.46 -18.50 -9.01
CA MET A 1 25.89 -19.91 -9.19
C MET A 1 24.80 -20.83 -8.67
N CYS A 2 24.10 -21.53 -9.56
CA CYS A 2 23.17 -22.61 -9.17
C CYS A 2 23.96 -23.92 -9.14
N LEU A 3 23.79 -24.74 -8.09
CA LEU A 3 24.48 -26.03 -7.96
C LEU A 3 24.22 -27.00 -9.14
N HIS A 4 23.14 -26.81 -9.89
CA HIS A 4 22.78 -27.63 -11.05
C HIS A 4 23.10 -26.99 -12.40
N HIS A 5 23.12 -25.66 -12.50
CA HIS A 5 23.22 -24.95 -13.79
C HIS A 5 24.52 -24.15 -13.94
N GLY A 6 25.39 -24.13 -12.92
CA GLY A 6 26.65 -23.39 -12.96
C GLY A 6 26.48 -21.87 -12.82
N GLU A 7 27.42 -21.13 -13.39
CA GLU A 7 27.30 -19.68 -13.55
C GLU A 7 26.34 -19.38 -14.70
N TYR A 8 25.36 -18.52 -14.44
CA TYR A 8 24.49 -17.99 -15.47
C TYR A 8 24.35 -16.49 -15.24
N GLU A 9 24.34 -15.75 -16.34
CA GLU A 9 24.06 -14.32 -16.37
C GLU A 9 22.68 -14.13 -17.01
N VAL A 10 21.85 -13.28 -16.39
CA VAL A 10 20.53 -12.97 -16.92
C VAL A 10 20.26 -11.48 -16.79
N VAL A 11 19.81 -10.87 -17.89
CA VAL A 11 19.42 -9.47 -17.90
C VAL A 11 17.96 -9.38 -17.44
N ILE A 12 17.71 -8.58 -16.40
CA ILE A 12 16.36 -8.30 -15.90
C ILE A 12 15.84 -7.05 -16.62
N GLU A 13 14.96 -7.25 -17.59
CA GLU A 13 14.30 -6.18 -18.34
C GLU A 13 12.80 -6.13 -18.03
N PRO A 14 12.16 -4.95 -18.09
CA PRO A 14 10.75 -4.79 -17.71
C PRO A 14 9.75 -5.66 -18.49
N ALA A 15 10.05 -6.02 -19.74
CA ALA A 15 9.11 -6.69 -20.64
C ALA A 15 9.53 -8.13 -21.04
N ASN A 16 10.83 -8.37 -21.24
CA ASN A 16 11.31 -9.57 -21.95
C ASN A 16 12.51 -10.27 -21.27
N GLY A 17 12.83 -9.90 -20.02
CA GLY A 17 14.04 -10.37 -19.33
C GLY A 17 13.85 -11.64 -18.51
N GLY A 18 14.91 -12.03 -17.79
CA GLY A 18 14.87 -13.13 -16.84
C GLY A 18 13.92 -12.90 -15.67
N TYR A 19 13.38 -13.99 -15.13
CA TYR A 19 12.63 -13.95 -13.88
C TYR A 19 13.60 -14.10 -12.70
N LEU A 20 13.59 -13.11 -11.81
CA LEU A 20 14.33 -13.17 -10.55
C LEU A 20 13.34 -13.22 -9.39
N ASP A 21 13.22 -14.40 -8.78
CA ASP A 21 12.43 -14.56 -7.56
C ASP A 21 13.18 -13.94 -6.38
N LEU A 22 12.80 -12.71 -6.07
CA LEU A 22 13.37 -11.95 -4.97
C LEU A 22 12.46 -12.02 -3.76
N ALA A 23 13.05 -12.25 -2.59
CA ALA A 23 12.35 -12.01 -1.35
C ALA A 23 11.84 -10.56 -1.33
N THR A 24 10.68 -10.37 -0.72
CA THR A 24 9.89 -9.13 -0.77
C THR A 24 10.69 -7.83 -0.60
N LEU A 25 11.66 -7.79 0.31
CA LEU A 25 12.50 -6.60 0.53
C LEU A 25 13.50 -6.35 -0.61
N TYR A 26 14.13 -7.39 -1.15
CA TYR A 26 15.01 -7.26 -2.32
C TYR A 26 14.25 -6.79 -3.55
N ARG A 27 13.02 -7.30 -3.74
CA ARG A 27 12.14 -6.83 -4.82
C ARG A 27 11.81 -5.34 -4.68
N ASN A 28 11.58 -4.84 -3.46
CA ASN A 28 11.39 -3.41 -3.23
C ASN A 28 12.66 -2.62 -3.58
N LEU A 29 13.83 -3.08 -3.14
CA LEU A 29 15.11 -2.44 -3.46
C LEU A 29 15.34 -2.33 -4.97
N VAL A 30 15.19 -3.42 -5.71
CA VAL A 30 15.39 -3.42 -7.17
C VAL A 30 14.40 -2.49 -7.88
N LYS A 31 13.12 -2.51 -7.48
CA LYS A 31 12.11 -1.59 -8.03
C LYS A 31 12.44 -0.13 -7.74
N GLU A 32 12.90 0.15 -6.53
CA GLU A 32 13.26 1.50 -6.09
C GLU A 32 14.57 1.98 -6.74
N LEU A 33 15.49 1.09 -7.08
CA LEU A 33 16.66 1.42 -7.91
C LEU A 33 16.31 1.68 -9.37
N ALA A 34 15.38 0.92 -9.94
CA ALA A 34 15.00 1.07 -11.35
C ALA A 34 14.39 2.45 -11.67
N ILE A 35 13.82 3.13 -10.68
CA ILE A 35 13.28 4.48 -10.84
C ILE A 35 14.32 5.58 -10.57
N THR A 36 15.52 5.22 -10.09
CA THR A 36 16.58 6.18 -9.79
C THR A 36 17.33 6.53 -11.06
N GLY A 37 17.22 7.78 -11.51
CA GLY A 37 17.86 8.27 -12.73
C GLY A 37 16.98 9.17 -13.60
N ALA A 38 15.66 9.17 -13.41
CA ALA A 38 14.78 10.11 -14.11
C ALA A 38 14.87 11.50 -13.46
N VAL A 39 15.53 12.44 -14.14
CA VAL A 39 15.62 13.84 -13.70
C VAL A 39 14.27 14.53 -13.92
N GLY A 40 13.84 15.34 -12.95
CA GLY A 40 12.62 16.14 -13.07
C GLY A 40 11.32 15.42 -12.70
N THR A 41 11.38 14.17 -12.22
CA THR A 41 10.21 13.45 -11.70
C THR A 41 10.35 13.19 -10.20
N LEU A 42 9.33 13.59 -9.43
CA LEU A 42 9.22 13.21 -8.02
C LEU A 42 8.50 11.87 -7.91
N TYR A 43 9.21 10.82 -7.49
CA TYR A 43 8.59 9.54 -7.17
C TYR A 43 8.11 9.51 -5.72
N VAL A 44 6.83 9.21 -5.53
CA VAL A 44 6.20 9.06 -4.22
C VAL A 44 5.76 7.61 -4.04
N MET A 45 6.31 6.94 -3.03
CA MET A 45 5.94 5.59 -2.63
C MET A 45 4.82 5.65 -1.59
N VAL A 46 3.62 5.25 -2.00
CA VAL A 46 2.44 5.13 -1.12
C VAL A 46 2.33 3.70 -0.62
N LYS A 47 2.43 3.49 0.69
CA LYS A 47 2.39 2.15 1.32
C LYS A 47 1.54 2.18 2.59
N GLY A 48 1.10 1.02 3.08
CA GLY A 48 0.54 0.91 4.43
C GLY A 48 1.61 1.18 5.50
N SER A 49 1.21 1.69 6.66
CA SER A 49 2.12 1.96 7.80
C SER A 49 2.88 0.72 8.28
N ASP A 50 2.35 -0.46 8.01
CA ASP A 50 2.98 -1.74 8.31
C ASP A 50 4.26 -2.01 7.50
N TRP A 51 4.48 -1.28 6.41
CA TRP A 51 5.70 -1.32 5.62
C TRP A 51 6.80 -0.40 6.11
N MET A 52 6.53 0.49 7.07
CA MET A 52 7.52 1.46 7.55
C MET A 52 8.84 0.77 7.99
N PRO A 53 8.85 -0.30 8.80
CA PRO A 53 10.10 -0.98 9.16
C PRO A 53 10.85 -1.55 7.96
N GLY A 54 10.12 -2.14 6.99
CA GLY A 54 10.72 -2.65 5.77
C GLY A 54 11.31 -1.55 4.89
N CYS A 55 10.66 -0.39 4.84
CA CYS A 55 11.14 0.77 4.09
C CYS A 55 12.43 1.34 4.68
N ILE A 56 12.62 1.32 6.00
CA ILE A 56 13.88 1.72 6.64
C ILE A 56 15.04 0.84 6.14
N LEU A 57 14.81 -0.48 6.02
CA LEU A 57 15.82 -1.41 5.51
C LEU A 57 16.12 -1.15 4.02
N VAL A 58 15.09 -0.89 3.23
CA VAL A 58 15.26 -0.55 1.81
C VAL A 58 16.01 0.78 1.64
N ASP A 59 15.66 1.81 2.41
CA ASP A 59 16.37 3.10 2.40
C ASP A 59 17.85 2.96 2.79
N GLY A 60 18.13 2.16 3.82
CA GLY A 60 19.50 1.84 4.22
C GLY A 60 20.27 1.15 3.10
N ALA A 61 19.64 0.21 2.39
CA ALA A 61 20.25 -0.47 1.25
C ALA A 61 20.46 0.47 0.05
N LEU A 62 19.49 1.35 -0.25
CA LEU A 62 19.62 2.38 -1.29
C LEU A 62 20.79 3.33 -1.01
N GLN A 63 20.94 3.76 0.25
CA GLN A 63 22.10 4.55 0.66
C GLN A 63 23.42 3.78 0.56
N ALA A 64 23.41 2.49 0.93
CA ALA A 64 24.60 1.64 0.84
C ALA A 64 25.09 1.43 -0.60
N VAL A 65 24.20 1.49 -1.60
CA VAL A 65 24.57 1.47 -3.02
C VAL A 65 24.88 2.84 -3.61
N GLY A 66 24.91 3.89 -2.79
CA GLY A 66 25.43 5.21 -3.15
C GLY A 66 24.38 6.30 -3.39
N LEU A 67 23.10 6.05 -3.15
CA LEU A 67 22.08 7.10 -3.29
C LEU A 67 22.15 8.09 -2.14
N THR A 68 22.08 9.37 -2.48
CA THR A 68 21.96 10.47 -1.50
C THR A 68 20.50 10.63 -1.05
N ARG A 69 20.27 11.36 0.05
CA ARG A 69 18.92 11.64 0.56
C ARG A 69 18.00 12.28 -0.48
N GLY A 70 18.53 13.12 -1.38
CA GLY A 70 17.74 13.75 -2.45
C GLY A 70 17.34 12.81 -3.58
N GLN A 71 17.90 11.59 -3.62
CA GLN A 71 17.62 10.56 -4.60
C GLN A 71 16.74 9.43 -4.04
N LEU A 72 16.45 9.45 -2.74
CA LEU A 72 15.54 8.50 -2.14
C LEU A 72 14.09 8.87 -2.48
N PRO A 73 13.22 7.88 -2.77
CA PRO A 73 11.82 8.16 -3.03
C PRO A 73 11.16 8.77 -1.80
N ALA A 74 10.29 9.76 -2.01
CA ALA A 74 9.42 10.25 -0.94
C ALA A 74 8.49 9.12 -0.51
N ARG A 75 8.24 8.97 0.79
CA ARG A 75 7.39 7.90 1.33
C ARG A 75 6.17 8.49 2.02
N LEU A 76 5.00 7.92 1.71
CA LEU A 76 3.74 8.25 2.34
C LEU A 76 3.13 6.96 2.90
N PHE A 77 2.96 6.92 4.22
CA PHE A 77 2.41 5.77 4.92
C PHE A 77 0.95 6.03 5.27
N CYS A 78 0.05 5.24 4.69
CA CYS A 78 -1.38 5.37 4.90
C CYS A 78 -1.79 4.96 6.34
N PRO A 79 -2.91 5.52 6.84
CA PRO A 79 -3.57 5.09 8.07
C PRO A 79 -3.62 3.58 8.29
N GLN A 80 -3.47 3.18 9.54
CA GLN A 80 -3.67 1.79 9.93
C GLN A 80 -5.16 1.50 10.13
N VAL A 81 -5.60 0.35 9.63
CA VAL A 81 -6.92 -0.20 9.95
C VAL A 81 -6.82 -0.97 11.26
N VAL A 82 -7.65 -0.60 12.23
CA VAL A 82 -7.67 -1.18 13.57
C VAL A 82 -9.01 -1.87 13.87
N THR A 83 -9.01 -2.72 14.89
CA THR A 83 -10.22 -3.27 15.50
C THR A 83 -10.83 -2.26 16.47
N ASP A 84 -11.98 -2.57 17.06
CA ASP A 84 -12.66 -1.69 18.03
C ASP A 84 -11.88 -1.56 19.35
N THR A 85 -11.00 -2.53 19.63
CA THR A 85 -10.03 -2.47 20.73
C THR A 85 -8.79 -1.62 20.41
N GLY A 86 -8.67 -1.11 19.18
CA GLY A 86 -7.49 -0.37 18.71
C GLY A 86 -6.32 -1.27 18.27
N ALA A 87 -6.47 -2.60 18.35
CA ALA A 87 -5.45 -3.52 17.85
C ALA A 87 -5.38 -3.48 16.31
N LYS A 88 -4.23 -3.82 15.73
CA LYS A 88 -4.10 -3.93 14.27
C LYS A 88 -5.07 -4.98 13.73
N LEU A 89 -5.88 -4.62 12.74
CA LEU A 89 -6.72 -5.58 12.05
C LEU A 89 -5.85 -6.59 11.29
N SER A 90 -6.07 -7.87 11.54
CA SER A 90 -5.34 -8.96 10.88
C SER A 90 -6.30 -9.86 10.11
N LYS A 91 -6.27 -9.73 8.78
CA LYS A 91 -7.11 -10.55 7.88
C LYS A 91 -6.77 -12.03 7.99
N SER A 92 -5.50 -12.40 8.17
CA SER A 92 -5.09 -13.81 8.30
C SER A 92 -5.64 -14.43 9.58
N LEU A 93 -5.52 -13.74 10.72
CA LEU A 93 -6.05 -14.25 11.99
C LEU A 93 -7.57 -14.43 11.95
N ILE A 94 -8.29 -13.51 11.27
CA ILE A 94 -9.74 -13.65 11.08
C ILE A 94 -10.06 -14.87 10.20
N ARG A 95 -9.37 -15.04 9.08
CA ARG A 95 -9.57 -16.20 8.18
C ARG A 95 -9.20 -17.53 8.83
N GLU A 96 -8.24 -17.55 9.74
CA GLU A 96 -7.83 -18.71 10.54
C GLU A 96 -8.79 -19.00 11.70
N GLY A 97 -9.82 -18.17 11.94
CA GLY A 97 -10.72 -18.30 13.09
C GLY A 97 -10.08 -17.96 14.43
N ARG A 98 -8.91 -17.31 14.42
CA ARG A 98 -8.13 -16.93 15.61
C ARG A 98 -8.42 -15.52 16.09
N ALA A 99 -9.17 -14.74 15.32
CA ALA A 99 -9.69 -13.43 15.68
C ALA A 99 -11.13 -13.30 15.17
N ALA A 100 -11.97 -12.61 15.94
CA ALA A 100 -13.33 -12.29 15.49
C ALA A 100 -13.30 -11.17 14.45
N LEU A 101 -14.34 -11.14 13.61
CA LEU A 101 -14.62 -9.98 12.78
C LEU A 101 -14.94 -8.78 13.70
N PRO A 102 -14.30 -7.61 13.52
CA PRO A 102 -14.61 -6.43 14.33
C PRO A 102 -16.05 -5.95 14.14
N ASP A 103 -16.58 -5.26 15.15
CA ASP A 103 -17.92 -4.71 15.11
C ASP A 103 -18.04 -3.67 13.97
N GLY A 104 -19.13 -3.75 13.22
CA GLY A 104 -19.37 -2.90 12.06
C GLY A 104 -18.47 -3.17 10.85
N ALA A 105 -17.55 -4.14 10.91
CA ALA A 105 -16.82 -4.57 9.73
C ALA A 105 -17.76 -5.34 8.80
N ALA A 106 -17.78 -4.94 7.53
CA ALA A 106 -18.55 -5.62 6.50
C ALA A 106 -17.69 -6.72 5.83
N PRO A 107 -18.30 -7.80 5.32
CA PRO A 107 -17.56 -8.90 4.69
C PRO A 107 -16.62 -8.42 3.55
N TRP A 108 -17.06 -7.43 2.77
CA TRP A 108 -16.28 -6.85 1.68
C TRP A 108 -14.94 -6.22 2.09
N MET A 109 -14.77 -5.85 3.36
CA MET A 109 -13.51 -5.30 3.88
C MET A 109 -12.41 -6.38 3.96
N LEU A 110 -12.81 -7.64 4.09
CA LEU A 110 -11.93 -8.79 4.02
C LEU A 110 -11.76 -9.26 2.58
N ASP A 111 -12.85 -9.29 1.81
CA ASP A 111 -12.90 -9.74 0.43
C ASP A 111 -13.72 -8.78 -0.44
N THR A 112 -13.05 -7.95 -1.24
CA THR A 112 -13.71 -6.91 -2.05
C THR A 112 -14.76 -7.44 -3.03
N ARG A 113 -14.76 -8.74 -3.34
CA ARG A 113 -15.77 -9.41 -4.17
C ARG A 113 -17.14 -9.47 -3.50
N GLU A 114 -17.21 -9.31 -2.18
CA GLU A 114 -18.46 -9.31 -1.41
C GLU A 114 -19.09 -7.91 -1.32
N TRP A 115 -18.58 -6.94 -2.08
CA TRP A 115 -19.19 -5.61 -2.16
C TRP A 115 -20.64 -5.73 -2.66
N PRO A 116 -21.63 -5.14 -1.96
CA PRO A 116 -23.05 -5.33 -2.29
C PRO A 116 -23.50 -4.56 -3.55
N GLY A 117 -22.72 -3.57 -4.01
CA GLY A 117 -23.03 -2.76 -5.18
C GLY A 117 -22.23 -3.16 -6.42
N SER A 118 -22.22 -2.27 -7.42
CA SER A 118 -21.39 -2.50 -8.63
C SER A 118 -19.90 -2.23 -8.37
N LEU A 119 -19.03 -2.79 -9.20
CA LEU A 119 -17.59 -2.49 -9.17
C LEU A 119 -17.34 -0.99 -9.37
N ALA A 120 -18.03 -0.35 -10.32
CA ALA A 120 -17.89 1.09 -10.58
C ALA A 120 -18.25 1.91 -9.34
N GLU A 121 -19.36 1.58 -8.67
CA GLU A 121 -19.73 2.21 -7.42
C GLU A 121 -18.66 2.00 -6.34
N SER A 122 -18.12 0.78 -6.20
CA SER A 122 -17.07 0.50 -5.20
C SER A 122 -15.82 1.37 -5.42
N VAL A 123 -15.44 1.57 -6.69
CA VAL A 123 -14.28 2.40 -7.05
C VAL A 123 -14.57 3.86 -6.74
N ASP A 124 -15.73 4.38 -7.15
CA ASP A 124 -16.13 5.76 -6.85
C ASP A 124 -16.16 6.04 -5.34
N ARG A 125 -16.66 5.07 -4.55
CA ARG A 125 -16.70 5.16 -3.08
C ARG A 125 -15.30 5.18 -2.46
N LEU A 126 -14.38 4.36 -2.97
CA LEU A 126 -12.98 4.33 -2.52
C LEU A 126 -12.23 5.63 -2.86
N LEU A 127 -12.50 6.20 -4.05
CA LEU A 127 -11.96 7.50 -4.44
C LEU A 127 -12.50 8.61 -3.52
N GLY A 128 -13.80 8.66 -3.28
CA GLY A 128 -14.39 9.63 -2.37
C GLY A 128 -13.92 9.48 -0.92
N LEU A 129 -13.69 8.25 -0.45
CA LEU A 129 -13.05 8.00 0.86
C LEU A 129 -11.63 8.60 0.88
N THR A 130 -10.87 8.43 -0.21
CA THR A 130 -9.52 8.99 -0.32
C THR A 130 -9.55 10.51 -0.24
N ASP A 131 -10.51 11.17 -0.90
CA ASP A 131 -10.70 12.62 -0.80
C ASP A 131 -10.98 13.06 0.65
N VAL A 132 -11.85 12.35 1.37
CA VAL A 132 -12.14 12.63 2.78
C VAL A 132 -10.89 12.47 3.66
N LEU A 133 -10.11 11.41 3.44
CA LEU A 133 -8.89 11.16 4.21
C LEU A 133 -7.79 12.18 3.91
N LEU A 134 -7.77 12.75 2.70
CA LEU A 134 -6.80 13.75 2.26
C LEU A 134 -7.26 15.19 2.50
N ALA A 135 -8.54 15.43 2.83
CA ALA A 135 -9.10 16.77 3.05
C ALA A 135 -8.40 17.56 4.17
N GLY A 136 -7.69 16.87 5.08
CA GLY A 136 -6.85 17.52 6.07
C GLY A 136 -5.85 16.58 6.73
N PRO A 137 -4.72 17.10 7.23
CA PRO A 137 -3.65 16.26 7.78
C PRO A 137 -4.09 15.41 8.98
N ARG A 138 -5.04 15.91 9.76
CA ARG A 138 -5.59 15.17 10.92
C ARG A 138 -6.34 13.90 10.53
N HIS A 139 -6.93 13.85 9.33
CA HIS A 139 -7.57 12.65 8.82
C HIS A 139 -6.51 11.66 8.35
N PHE A 140 -5.53 12.13 7.58
CA PHE A 140 -4.50 11.28 7.03
C PHE A 140 -3.57 10.63 8.08
N PHE A 141 -3.31 11.30 9.21
CA PHE A 141 -2.41 10.77 10.26
C PHE A 141 -3.13 10.04 11.40
N ARG A 142 -4.40 9.66 11.21
CA ARG A 142 -5.19 8.94 12.22
C ARG A 142 -5.49 7.51 11.77
N SER A 143 -5.47 6.55 12.69
CA SER A 143 -5.95 5.19 12.44
C SER A 143 -7.47 5.12 12.46
N TYR A 144 -8.05 4.22 11.67
CA TYR A 144 -9.51 4.06 11.54
C TYR A 144 -9.93 2.62 11.85
N SER A 145 -11.06 2.46 12.54
CA SER A 145 -11.66 1.13 12.66
C SER A 145 -12.28 0.70 11.34
N ALA A 146 -12.43 -0.61 11.14
CA ALA A 146 -13.15 -1.15 10.00
C ALA A 146 -14.57 -0.56 9.88
N GLY A 147 -15.31 -0.52 10.99
CA GLY A 147 -16.65 0.10 11.02
C GLY A 147 -16.65 1.57 10.62
N GLU A 148 -15.67 2.36 11.06
CA GLU A 148 -15.60 3.78 10.68
C GLU A 148 -15.28 3.96 9.19
N LEU A 149 -14.40 3.13 8.62
CA LEU A 149 -14.18 3.10 7.17
C LEU A 149 -15.45 2.72 6.41
N GLY A 150 -16.22 1.76 6.93
CA GLY A 150 -17.53 1.40 6.37
C GLY A 150 -18.52 2.55 6.39
N ARG A 151 -18.60 3.27 7.52
CA ARG A 151 -19.42 4.48 7.64
C ARG A 151 -18.99 5.56 6.65
N LEU A 152 -17.69 5.80 6.49
CA LEU A 152 -17.17 6.80 5.56
C LEU A 152 -17.39 6.41 4.10
N MET A 153 -17.22 5.14 3.74
CA MET A 153 -17.52 4.67 2.38
C MET A 153 -19.01 4.81 2.04
N THR A 154 -19.89 4.50 2.98
CA THR A 154 -21.35 4.51 2.75
C THR A 154 -21.98 5.88 2.88
N ALA A 155 -21.35 6.81 3.62
CA ALA A 155 -21.77 8.19 3.68
C ALA A 155 -21.79 8.82 2.28
N ALA A 156 -22.86 9.54 1.95
CA ALA A 156 -22.99 10.19 0.65
C ALA A 156 -21.83 11.18 0.45
N THR A 157 -20.95 10.90 -0.50
CA THR A 157 -19.94 11.84 -0.98
C THR A 157 -20.67 12.93 -1.75
N ALA A 158 -20.93 14.07 -1.09
CA ALA A 158 -21.35 15.28 -1.78
C ALA A 158 -20.21 15.67 -2.73
N ARG A 159 -20.36 15.37 -4.03
CA ARG A 159 -19.43 15.84 -5.04
C ARG A 159 -19.49 17.37 -5.06
N SER A 160 -18.49 18.04 -4.50
CA SER A 160 -18.21 19.43 -4.85
C SER A 160 -17.63 19.42 -6.27
N VAL A 161 -18.50 19.48 -7.27
CA VAL A 161 -18.07 19.83 -8.63
C VAL A 161 -17.73 21.31 -8.59
N PRO A 162 -16.49 21.74 -8.89
CA PRO A 162 -16.20 23.14 -9.11
C PRO A 162 -17.01 23.58 -10.35
N ALA A 163 -17.78 24.66 -10.23
CA ALA A 163 -18.47 25.25 -11.36
C ALA A 163 -17.43 25.70 -12.43
N PRO A 164 -17.81 25.64 -13.73
CA PRO A 164 -16.90 25.93 -14.86
C PRO A 164 -16.40 27.38 -14.88
#